data_AF-A0A7Y9MN75-F1
#
_entry.id   AF-A0A7Y9MN75-F1
#
_cell.length_a   1.000
_cell.length_b   1.000
_cell.length_c   1.000
_cell.angle_alpha   90.00
_cell.angle_beta   90.00
_cell.angle_gamma   90.00
#
_symmetry.space_group_name_H-M   'P 1'
#
loop_
_entity.id
_entity.type
_entity.pdbx_description
1 polymer ?
#
loop_
_entity_poly.entity_id
_entity_poly.type
_entity_poly.pdbx_seq_one_letter_code
_entity_poly.pdbx_strand_id
1 'polypeptide(L)'
;MKSSWLPRMCMASLLVFAAQGSLQAMQPAPGNEAQQALAYVLKNDIVLARTFGECPNLTFTRSAAKGAHTFLIEGSCDIKNNPEEDADCPAYHVHASGTIDTPSHWTVRQLQLKLVCSSEGEQAQRRM
;
A
#
# COMPACT_ATOMS: atom_id res chain seq x y z
N MET A 1 -59.88 -7.57 -43.88
CA MET A 1 -58.95 -7.02 -42.86
C MET A 1 -58.86 -8.00 -41.70
N LYS A 2 -57.70 -8.60 -41.45
CA LYS A 2 -57.31 -9.44 -40.28
C LYS A 2 -55.88 -9.95 -40.56
N SER A 3 -54.87 -9.09 -40.41
CA SER A 3 -54.03 -8.89 -39.22
C SER A 3 -53.11 -10.08 -38.93
N SER A 4 -51.92 -10.04 -39.54
CA SER A 4 -50.78 -10.93 -39.31
C SER A 4 -50.22 -10.75 -37.90
N TRP A 5 -50.12 -11.82 -37.13
CA TRP A 5 -49.53 -11.81 -35.78
C TRP A 5 -48.11 -12.38 -35.87
N LEU A 6 -47.11 -11.50 -35.77
CA LEU A 6 -45.71 -11.87 -35.55
C LEU A 6 -45.49 -12.20 -34.06
N PRO A 7 -44.70 -13.22 -33.72
CA PRO A 7 -44.26 -13.39 -32.34
C PRO A 7 -43.15 -12.36 -32.06
N ARG A 8 -43.43 -11.44 -31.13
CA ARG A 8 -42.43 -10.56 -30.53
C ARG A 8 -41.48 -11.44 -29.70
N MET A 9 -40.24 -11.62 -30.16
CA MET A 9 -39.16 -12.13 -29.33
C MET A 9 -38.88 -11.15 -28.19
N CYS A 10 -39.09 -11.57 -26.95
CA CYS A 10 -38.63 -10.87 -25.77
C CYS A 10 -37.12 -11.14 -25.58
N MET A 11 -36.27 -10.27 -26.11
CA MET A 11 -34.90 -10.14 -25.59
C MET A 11 -34.99 -9.37 -24.26
N ALA A 12 -35.14 -10.12 -23.16
CA ALA A 12 -35.03 -9.58 -21.82
C ALA A 12 -33.68 -9.99 -21.22
N SER A 13 -32.85 -8.97 -20.97
CA SER A 13 -32.01 -8.87 -19.78
C SER A 13 -30.75 -9.76 -19.70
N LEU A 14 -29.66 -9.27 -20.29
CA LEU A 14 -28.29 -9.59 -19.88
C LEU A 14 -27.52 -8.29 -19.58
N LEU A 15 -27.89 -7.60 -18.51
CA LEU A 15 -27.16 -6.41 -18.02
C LEU A 15 -27.09 -6.40 -16.49
N VAL A 16 -26.54 -7.45 -15.87
CA VAL A 16 -26.27 -7.44 -14.42
C VAL A 16 -24.94 -8.14 -14.09
N PHE A 17 -23.83 -7.77 -14.76
CA PHE A 17 -22.49 -8.26 -14.34
C PHE A 17 -21.33 -7.28 -14.56
N ALA A 18 -21.58 -5.97 -14.65
CA ALA A 18 -20.49 -4.99 -14.88
C ALA A 18 -20.07 -4.18 -13.64
N ALA A 19 -20.75 -4.30 -12.50
CA ALA A 19 -20.53 -3.42 -11.34
C ALA A 19 -19.71 -4.03 -10.18
N GLN A 20 -19.37 -5.30 -10.22
CA GLN A 20 -18.73 -5.98 -9.07
C GLN A 20 -17.19 -5.93 -9.09
N GLY A 21 -16.56 -5.61 -10.22
CA GLY A 21 -15.09 -5.59 -10.32
C GLY A 21 -14.40 -4.41 -9.64
N SER A 22 -15.10 -3.29 -9.42
CA SER A 22 -14.50 -2.07 -8.86
C SER A 22 -14.44 -2.06 -7.32
N LEU A 23 -15.29 -2.83 -6.64
CA LEU A 23 -15.32 -2.88 -5.16
C LEU A 23 -14.26 -3.83 -4.57
N GLN A 24 -13.88 -4.88 -5.31
CA GLN A 24 -12.83 -5.81 -4.86
C GLN A 24 -11.42 -5.19 -4.94
N ALA A 25 -11.24 -4.11 -5.69
CA ALA A 25 -9.98 -3.39 -5.76
C ALA A 25 -9.69 -2.50 -4.54
N MET A 26 -10.71 -2.16 -3.72
CA MET A 26 -10.55 -1.28 -2.55
C MET A 26 -10.28 -2.04 -1.23
N GLN A 27 -10.22 -3.38 -1.26
CA GLN A 27 -9.96 -4.16 -0.06
C GLN A 27 -8.45 -4.24 0.20
N PRO A 28 -7.99 -3.99 1.45
CA PRO A 28 -6.59 -4.20 1.81
C PRO A 28 -6.21 -5.66 1.54
N ALA A 29 -4.96 -5.89 1.14
CA ALA A 29 -4.46 -7.24 0.92
C ALA A 29 -4.63 -8.08 2.21
N PRO A 30 -5.03 -9.36 2.12
CA PRO A 30 -5.08 -10.26 3.28
C PRO A 30 -3.78 -10.22 4.08
N GLY A 31 -3.82 -10.24 5.41
CA GLY A 31 -2.67 -9.95 6.27
C GLY A 31 -1.43 -10.86 6.07
N ASN A 32 -1.60 -12.05 5.51
CA ASN A 32 -0.50 -12.94 5.12
C ASN A 32 0.26 -12.45 3.86
N GLU A 33 -0.36 -11.64 3.00
CA GLU A 33 0.28 -11.03 1.84
C GLU A 33 1.09 -9.78 2.21
N ALA A 34 0.77 -9.10 3.31
CA ALA A 34 1.43 -7.85 3.70
C ALA A 34 2.93 -8.05 3.98
N GLN A 35 3.29 -9.07 4.75
CA GLN A 35 4.69 -9.41 5.03
C GLN A 35 5.43 -9.88 3.78
N GLN A 36 4.77 -10.65 2.91
CA GLN A 36 5.36 -11.11 1.65
C GLN A 36 5.59 -9.94 0.67
N ALA A 37 4.64 -9.02 0.60
CA ALA A 37 4.75 -7.80 -0.20
C ALA A 37 5.87 -6.89 0.32
N LEU A 38 5.96 -6.70 1.65
CA LEU A 38 7.05 -5.96 2.26
C LEU A 38 8.40 -6.59 1.93
N ALA A 39 8.55 -7.90 2.14
CA ALA A 39 9.78 -8.62 1.83
C ALA A 39 10.15 -8.51 0.34
N TYR A 40 9.17 -8.58 -0.56
CA TYR A 40 9.43 -8.39 -1.98
C TYR A 40 9.86 -6.97 -2.30
N VAL A 41 9.15 -5.96 -1.81
CA VAL A 41 9.46 -4.55 -2.09
C VAL A 41 10.85 -4.22 -1.58
N LEU A 42 11.20 -4.62 -0.35
CA LEU A 42 12.54 -4.45 0.21
C LEU A 42 13.61 -5.25 -0.53
N LYS A 43 13.26 -6.38 -1.15
CA LYS A 43 14.21 -7.16 -1.96
C LYS A 43 14.48 -6.53 -3.33
N ASN A 44 13.48 -5.91 -3.95
CA ASN A 44 13.54 -5.48 -5.34
C ASN A 44 13.76 -3.96 -5.51
N ASP A 45 13.46 -3.15 -4.50
CA ASP A 45 13.72 -1.72 -4.51
C ASP A 45 14.97 -1.38 -3.70
N ILE A 46 16.04 -0.97 -4.38
CA ILE A 46 17.35 -0.71 -3.75
C ILE A 46 17.33 0.46 -2.76
N VAL A 47 16.46 1.44 -2.96
CA VAL A 47 16.35 2.61 -2.07
C VAL A 47 15.71 2.17 -0.76
N LEU A 48 14.59 1.46 -0.84
CA LEU A 48 13.91 0.93 0.33
C LEU A 48 14.74 -0.15 1.04
N ALA A 49 15.43 -1.02 0.29
CA ALA A 49 16.33 -2.04 0.86
C ALA A 49 17.42 -1.42 1.74
N ARG A 50 18.10 -0.38 1.25
CA ARG A 50 19.17 0.31 1.99
C ARG A 50 18.63 1.09 3.18
N THR A 51 17.44 1.66 3.05
CA THR A 51 16.86 2.49 4.10
C THR A 51 16.26 1.64 5.23
N PHE A 52 15.69 0.46 4.88
CA PHE A 52 14.82 -0.29 5.78
C PHE A 52 15.13 -1.77 5.97
N GLY A 53 16.11 -2.31 5.24
CA GLY A 53 16.36 -3.75 5.20
C GLY A 53 16.65 -4.40 6.56
N GLU A 54 17.15 -3.63 7.53
CA GLU A 54 17.42 -4.11 8.90
C GLU A 54 16.34 -3.71 9.93
N CYS A 55 15.27 -3.01 9.53
CA CYS A 55 14.25 -2.52 10.48
C CYS A 55 13.23 -3.63 10.80
N PRO A 56 13.16 -4.14 12.05
CA PRO A 56 12.40 -5.35 12.37
C PRO A 56 10.88 -5.13 12.48
N ASN A 57 10.42 -3.88 12.59
CA ASN A 57 9.04 -3.54 13.00
C ASN A 57 8.30 -2.70 11.95
N LEU A 58 8.43 -3.05 10.68
CA LEU A 58 7.71 -2.37 9.59
C LEU A 58 6.44 -3.13 9.21
N THR A 59 5.36 -2.36 9.05
CA THR A 59 4.06 -2.83 8.56
C THR A 59 3.87 -2.32 7.14
N PHE A 60 3.31 -3.15 6.26
CA PHE A 60 2.96 -2.77 4.90
C PHE A 60 1.44 -2.82 4.71
N THR A 61 0.87 -1.71 4.27
CA THR A 61 -0.54 -1.58 3.93
C THR A 61 -0.70 -1.24 2.46
N ARG A 62 -1.59 -1.95 1.77
CA ARG A 62 -1.95 -1.65 0.39
C ARG A 62 -3.31 -0.96 0.36
N SER A 63 -3.46 0.02 -0.52
CA SER A 63 -4.73 0.68 -0.79
C SER A 63 -4.89 0.90 -2.28
N ALA A 64 -6.12 1.00 -2.75
CA ALA A 64 -6.41 1.47 -4.09
C ALA A 64 -7.26 2.73 -3.98
N ALA A 65 -6.70 3.86 -4.39
CA ALA A 65 -7.40 5.13 -4.40
C ALA A 65 -7.43 5.66 -5.84
N LYS A 66 -8.65 5.92 -6.35
CA LYS A 66 -8.86 6.61 -7.64
C LYS A 66 -8.15 5.95 -8.84
N GLY A 67 -8.07 4.62 -8.86
CA GLY A 67 -7.42 3.86 -9.94
C GLY A 67 -5.90 3.75 -9.84
N ALA A 68 -5.28 4.30 -8.79
CA ALA A 68 -3.88 4.10 -8.47
C ALA A 68 -3.73 3.02 -7.38
N HIS A 69 -2.73 2.15 -7.53
CA HIS A 69 -2.35 1.17 -6.51
C HIS A 69 -1.31 1.82 -5.60
N THR A 70 -1.71 2.13 -4.38
CA THR A 70 -0.88 2.81 -3.40
C THR A 70 -0.42 1.86 -2.31
N PHE A 71 0.70 2.21 -1.68
CA PHE A 71 1.19 1.51 -0.51
C PHE A 71 1.59 2.49 0.58
N LEU A 72 1.65 1.96 1.80
CA LEU A 72 2.14 2.61 2.98
C LEU A 72 3.00 1.62 3.77
N ILE A 73 4.21 2.04 4.12
CA ILE A 73 5.12 1.35 5.03
C ILE A 73 5.26 2.23 6.27
N GLU A 74 4.92 1.68 7.43
CA GLU A 74 4.98 2.37 8.71
C GLU A 74 5.65 1.51 9.77
N GLY A 75 6.37 2.15 10.68
CA GLY A 75 6.96 1.47 11.82
C GLY A 75 8.06 2.27 12.49
N SER A 76 8.85 1.60 13.33
CA SER A 76 10.05 2.16 13.95
C SER A 76 11.28 1.44 13.43
N CYS A 77 12.34 2.19 13.19
CA CYS A 77 13.66 1.65 12.90
C CYS A 77 14.68 2.18 13.91
N ASP A 78 15.21 1.27 14.71
CA ASP A 78 16.26 1.59 15.67
C ASP A 78 17.58 1.78 14.93
N ILE A 79 18.28 2.88 15.23
CA ILE A 79 19.64 3.05 14.71
C ILE A 79 20.53 2.20 15.61
N LYS A 80 21.27 1.24 15.02
CA LYS A 80 22.29 0.49 15.77
C LYS A 80 23.18 1.51 16.47
N ASN A 81 23.31 1.39 17.80
CA ASN A 81 24.27 2.15 18.59
C ASN A 81 25.68 1.89 18.03
N ASN A 82 26.13 2.77 17.15
CA ASN A 82 27.50 2.82 16.69
C ASN A 82 28.20 3.84 17.59
N PRO A 83 29.06 3.43 18.53
CA PRO A 83 29.71 4.35 19.46
C PRO A 83 30.65 5.36 18.78
N GLU A 84 30.95 5.20 17.49
CA GLU A 84 31.70 6.19 16.68
C GLU A 84 30.80 7.23 16.02
N GLU A 85 29.50 6.97 15.90
CA GLU A 85 28.50 7.91 15.41
C GLU A 85 27.62 8.29 16.60
N ASP A 86 27.90 9.43 17.24
CA ASP A 86 26.98 10.06 18.18
C ASP A 86 25.61 10.21 17.47
N ALA A 87 24.73 9.23 17.67
CA ALA A 87 23.51 9.15 16.91
C ALA A 87 22.56 10.23 17.44
N ASP A 88 22.42 11.32 16.68
CA ASP A 88 21.49 12.43 16.96
C ASP A 88 20.05 11.96 17.16
N CYS A 89 19.73 10.76 16.68
CA CYS A 89 18.44 10.12 16.84
C CYS A 89 18.56 8.63 17.22
N PRO A 90 17.98 8.16 18.34
CA PRO A 90 18.09 6.76 18.74
C PRO A 90 17.23 5.81 17.87
N ALA A 91 16.10 6.30 17.35
CA ALA A 91 15.23 5.55 16.44
C ALA A 91 14.38 6.50 15.59
N TYR A 92 14.08 6.11 14.35
CA TYR A 92 13.18 6.86 13.48
C TYR A 92 11.81 6.18 13.38
N HIS A 93 10.76 6.98 13.54
CA HIS A 93 9.44 6.65 13.01
C HIS A 93 9.45 6.80 11.50
N VAL A 94 9.16 5.71 10.81
CA VAL A 94 9.14 5.61 9.36
C VAL A 94 7.71 5.78 8.87
N HIS A 95 7.52 6.66 7.89
CA HIS A 95 6.30 6.75 7.10
C HIS A 95 6.68 6.88 5.62
N ALA A 96 6.62 5.76 4.90
CA ALA A 96 6.93 5.68 3.47
C ALA A 96 5.66 5.36 2.69
N SER A 97 5.22 6.27 1.83
CA SER A 97 4.01 6.09 1.02
C SER A 97 4.34 6.22 -0.46
N GLY A 98 3.54 5.59 -1.32
CA GLY A 98 3.89 5.57 -2.74
C GLY A 98 2.87 4.86 -3.61
N THR A 99 3.26 4.65 -4.87
CA THR A 99 2.48 3.91 -5.87
C THR A 99 3.27 2.72 -6.41
N ILE A 100 2.54 1.69 -6.81
CA ILE A 100 3.04 0.48 -7.48
C ILE A 100 2.27 0.23 -8.78
N ASP A 101 2.86 -0.55 -9.69
CA ASP A 101 2.29 -0.83 -11.00
C ASP A 101 0.94 -1.53 -10.96
N THR A 102 0.86 -2.66 -10.27
CA THR A 102 -0.38 -3.45 -10.18
C THR A 102 -0.49 -4.10 -8.81
N PRO A 103 -1.65 -4.68 -8.45
CA PRO A 103 -1.78 -5.44 -7.20
C PRO A 103 -0.84 -6.66 -7.12
N SER A 104 -0.48 -7.23 -8.28
CA SER A 104 0.39 -8.41 -8.41
C SER A 104 1.84 -8.09 -8.79
N HIS A 105 2.13 -6.85 -9.21
CA HIS A 105 3.46 -6.37 -9.60
C HIS A 105 3.84 -5.16 -8.77
N TRP A 106 4.85 -5.34 -7.92
CA TRP A 106 5.17 -4.39 -6.85
C TRP A 106 6.35 -3.47 -7.19
N THR A 107 6.52 -3.14 -8.46
CA THR A 107 7.49 -2.14 -8.90
C THR A 107 7.05 -0.77 -8.42
N VAL A 108 7.86 -0.14 -7.58
CA VAL A 108 7.62 1.20 -7.03
C VAL A 108 7.74 2.24 -8.14
N ARG A 109 6.76 3.13 -8.26
CA ARG A 109 6.73 4.21 -9.26
C ARG A 109 6.87 5.60 -8.66
N GLN A 110 6.34 5.76 -7.46
CA GLN A 110 6.48 6.97 -6.67
C GLN A 110 6.76 6.54 -5.23
N LEU A 111 7.68 7.25 -4.58
CA LEU A 111 8.00 7.07 -3.18
C LEU A 111 8.13 8.43 -2.51
N GLN A 112 7.36 8.62 -1.45
CA GLN A 112 7.54 9.69 -0.50
C GLN A 112 7.95 9.10 0.84
N LEU A 113 9.13 9.49 1.30
CA LEU A 113 9.68 9.05 2.58
C LEU A 113 9.68 10.20 3.58
N LYS A 114 9.11 9.95 4.76
CA LYS A 114 9.25 10.78 5.95
C LYS A 114 9.87 9.97 7.09
N LEU A 115 10.93 10.50 7.67
CA LEU A 115 11.58 10.00 8.88
C LEU A 115 11.39 11.04 9.98
N VAL A 116 10.92 10.62 11.15
CA VAL A 116 10.74 11.50 12.32
C VAL A 116 11.49 10.88 13.48
N CYS A 117 12.32 11.66 14.16
CA CYS A 117 13.06 11.13 15.30
C CYS A 117 12.09 10.79 16.45
N SER A 118 12.25 9.62 17.08
CA SER A 118 11.37 9.14 18.14
C SER A 118 11.34 10.06 19.37
N SER A 119 12.46 10.75 19.68
CA SER A 119 12.54 11.76 20.73
C SER A 119 11.68 13.02 20.45
N GLU A 120 11.44 13.34 19.17
CA GLU A 120 10.58 14.44 18.74
C GLU A 120 9.12 13.99 18.51
N GLY A 121 8.93 12.74 18.08
CA GLY A 121 7.63 12.14 17.78
C GLY A 121 6.72 12.00 19.01
N GLU A 122 7.28 11.60 20.16
CA GLU A 122 6.52 11.55 21.43
C GLU A 122 6.01 12.93 21.87
N GLN A 123 6.75 13.99 21.59
CA GLN A 123 6.36 15.36 21.91
C GLN A 123 5.29 15.91 20.96
N ALA A 124 5.33 15.53 19.67
CA ALA A 124 4.32 15.94 18.69
C ALA A 124 2.98 15.21 18.88
N GLN A 125 3.01 13.92 19.23
CA GLN A 125 1.80 13.11 19.46
C GLN A 125 1.10 13.41 20.80
N ARG A 126 1.83 13.91 21.81
CA ARG A 126 1.23 14.41 23.06
C ARG A 126 0.60 15.81 22.93
N ARG A 127 0.83 16.52 21.83
CA ARG A 127 0.32 17.88 21.58
C ARG A 127 -0.89 17.92 20.63
N MET A 128 -1.35 16.77 20.15
CA MET A 128 -2.64 16.59 19.45
C MET A 128 -3.64 15.92 20.38
#